data_AF-A0A368G7R0-F1
#
_entry.id   AF-A0A368G7R0-F1
#
_cell.length_a   1.000
_cell.length_b   1.000
_cell.length_c   1.000
_cell.angle_alpha   90.00
_cell.angle_beta   90.00
_cell.angle_gamma   90.00
#
_symmetry.space_group_name_H-M   'P 1'
#
loop_
_entity.id
_entity.type
_entity.pdbx_description
1 polymer ?
#
loop_
_entity_poly.entity_id
_entity_poly.type
_entity_poly.pdbx_seq_one_letter_code
_entity_poly.pdbx_strand_id
1 'polypeptide(L)'
;MDAVQFRKLNKVGSNSRPNGFAALLGKTTEPVVRTLMKLETIEEDLNQTELCSKYLDDKTYIPVNYRNAGYKTFDAEDYGASLLYYPNCLGLKYNILDHYYRFTF
;
A
#
# COMPACT_ATOMS: atom_id res chain seq x y z
N MET A 1 -22.40 17.55 9.73
CA MET A 1 -20.95 17.78 9.98
C MET A 1 -20.57 16.91 11.16
N ASP A 2 -20.75 15.60 11.01
CA ASP A 2 -20.79 14.64 12.13
C ASP A 2 -19.59 13.70 12.10
N ALA A 3 -18.47 14.18 11.55
CA ALA A 3 -17.24 13.41 11.42
C ALA A 3 -16.35 13.58 12.65
N VAL A 4 -15.59 12.52 12.97
CA VAL A 4 -14.59 12.55 14.04
C VAL A 4 -13.27 13.05 13.47
N GLN A 5 -12.71 14.10 14.07
CA GLN A 5 -11.40 14.63 13.69
C GLN A 5 -10.28 13.97 14.51
N PHE A 6 -9.35 13.32 13.83
CA PHE A 6 -8.11 12.82 14.44
C PHE A 6 -7.03 13.90 14.40
N ARG A 7 -6.89 14.67 15.48
CA ARG A 7 -5.92 15.78 15.57
C ARG A 7 -4.44 15.35 15.47
N LYS A 8 -4.16 14.07 15.65
CA LYS A 8 -2.81 13.50 15.68
C LYS A 8 -2.70 12.27 14.77
N LEU A 9 -3.31 12.34 13.59
CA LEU A 9 -3.11 11.35 12.53
C LEU A 9 -1.85 11.71 11.74
N ASN A 10 -0.85 10.82 11.78
CA ASN A 10 0.44 11.03 11.11
C ASN A 10 0.54 10.19 9.84
N LYS A 11 1.33 10.68 8.88
CA LYS A 11 1.80 9.87 7.75
C LYS A 11 2.84 8.85 8.23
N VAL A 12 2.90 7.71 7.57
CA VAL A 12 3.87 6.63 7.84
C VAL A 12 5.16 6.83 7.04
N GLY A 13 5.05 7.23 5.77
CA GLY A 13 6.22 7.36 4.89
C GLY A 13 6.40 8.75 4.27
N SER A 14 7.50 8.90 3.54
CA SER A 14 7.98 10.16 2.99
C SER A 14 7.02 10.75 1.95
N ASN A 15 6.51 9.90 1.05
CA ASN A 15 5.65 10.25 -0.11
C ASN A 15 4.39 9.37 -0.19
N SER A 16 3.57 9.53 -1.24
CA SER A 16 2.27 8.85 -1.38
C SER A 16 2.34 7.32 -1.34
N ARG A 17 3.32 6.71 -2.02
CA ARG A 17 3.36 5.25 -2.21
C ARG A 17 3.61 4.47 -0.90
N PRO A 18 4.65 4.77 -0.09
CA PRO A 18 4.83 4.14 1.22
C PRO A 18 3.61 4.28 2.15
N ASN A 19 2.92 5.42 2.11
CA ASN A 19 1.69 5.62 2.87
C ASN A 19 0.55 4.71 2.39
N GLY A 20 0.40 4.53 1.07
CA GLY A 20 -0.56 3.60 0.49
C GLY A 20 -0.29 2.14 0.88
N PHE A 21 0.98 1.72 0.91
CA PHE A 21 1.36 0.37 1.37
C PHE A 21 1.00 0.16 2.84
N ALA A 22 1.31 1.11 3.71
CA ALA A 22 0.95 1.02 5.12
C ALA A 22 -0.58 0.97 5.32
N ALA A 23 -1.34 1.76 4.55
CA ALA A 23 -2.78 1.82 4.65
C ALA A 23 -3.49 0.56 4.11
N LEU A 24 -3.07 0.04 2.95
CA LEU A 24 -3.78 -1.02 2.24
C LEU A 24 -3.22 -2.42 2.48
N LEU A 25 -1.94 -2.54 2.86
CA LEU A 25 -1.27 -3.82 3.14
C LEU A 25 -0.90 -3.97 4.62
N GLY A 26 -0.93 -2.88 5.41
CA GLY A 26 -0.48 -2.91 6.80
C GLY A 26 1.02 -3.15 6.93
N LYS A 27 1.80 -2.77 5.91
CA LYS A 27 3.24 -3.04 5.80
C LYS A 27 4.01 -1.78 5.46
N THR A 28 5.13 -1.54 6.14
CA THR A 28 6.03 -0.42 5.82
C THR A 28 6.99 -0.80 4.69
N THR A 29 7.34 0.18 3.86
CA THR A 29 8.34 0.05 2.78
C THR A 29 9.52 0.99 2.98
N GLU A 30 9.55 1.71 4.10
CA GLU A 30 10.61 2.63 4.50
C GLU A 30 10.91 2.40 5.98
N PRO A 31 12.18 2.48 6.40
CA PRO A 31 12.55 2.33 7.79
C PRO A 31 12.14 3.55 8.62
N VAL A 32 11.83 3.32 9.89
CA VAL A 32 11.58 4.38 10.86
C VAL A 32 12.90 4.75 11.53
N VAL A 33 13.54 5.81 11.03
CA VAL A 33 14.81 6.31 11.57
C VAL A 33 14.56 7.06 12.88
N ARG A 34 15.06 6.51 13.99
CA ARG A 34 14.87 7.05 15.36
C ARG A 34 16.17 7.37 16.09
N THR A 35 17.28 7.44 15.34
CA THR A 35 18.62 7.66 15.87
C THR A 35 18.74 8.98 16.64
N LEU A 36 18.00 10.03 16.24
CA LEU A 36 17.93 11.31 16.97
C LEU A 36 17.39 11.15 18.40
N MET A 37 16.56 10.13 18.64
CA MET A 37 16.01 9.79 19.96
C MET A 37 16.89 8.78 20.71
N LYS A 38 18.08 8.45 20.19
CA LYS A 38 18.97 7.39 20.68
C LYS A 38 18.30 6.00 20.72
N LEU A 39 17.39 5.75 19.79
CA LEU A 39 16.72 4.46 19.60
C LEU A 39 17.19 3.82 18.30
N GLU A 40 17.12 2.49 18.27
CA GLU A 40 17.40 1.71 17.06
C GLU A 40 16.40 2.03 15.95
N THR A 41 16.85 1.93 14.70
CA THR A 41 15.97 2.01 13.53
C THR A 41 15.01 0.82 13.54
N ILE A 42 13.75 1.05 13.16
CA ILE A 42 12.85 -0.04 12.81
C ILE A 42 12.98 -0.22 11.31
N GLU A 43 13.47 -1.39 10.89
CA GLU A 43 13.57 -1.74 9.48
C GLU A 43 12.19 -1.84 8.81
N GLU A 44 12.14 -1.66 7.50
CA GLU A 44 10.90 -1.83 6.74
C GLU A 44 10.40 -3.29 6.75
N ASP A 45 9.08 -3.46 6.70
CA ASP A 45 8.50 -4.80 6.56
C ASP A 45 8.74 -5.41 5.17
N LEU A 46 8.82 -4.57 4.14
CA LEU A 46 8.97 -4.95 2.74
C LEU A 46 10.11 -4.16 2.11
N ASN A 47 11.26 -4.80 1.94
CA ASN A 47 12.37 -4.20 1.20
C ASN A 47 12.06 -4.14 -0.32
N GLN A 48 12.92 -3.47 -1.09
CA GLN A 48 12.71 -3.28 -2.53
C GLN A 48 12.51 -4.59 -3.32
N THR A 49 13.21 -5.67 -2.95
CA THR A 49 13.07 -6.97 -3.61
C THR A 49 11.71 -7.60 -3.31
N GLU A 50 11.26 -7.55 -2.06
CA GLU A 50 9.95 -8.06 -1.66
C GLU A 50 8.80 -7.24 -2.24
N LEU A 51 8.98 -5.93 -2.31
CA LEU A 51 7.99 -4.97 -2.80
C LEU A 51 7.78 -5.04 -4.31
N CYS A 52 8.86 -5.24 -5.07
CA CYS A 52 8.88 -4.93 -6.50
C CYS A 52 9.29 -6.11 -7.38
N SER A 53 10.17 -6.99 -6.88
CA SER A 53 10.69 -8.14 -7.64
C SER A 53 9.95 -9.45 -7.34
N LYS A 54 8.94 -9.43 -6.46
CA LYS A 54 8.07 -10.56 -6.14
C LYS A 54 6.61 -10.17 -6.33
N TYR A 55 5.79 -11.16 -6.63
CA TYR A 55 4.34 -11.01 -6.62
C TYR A 55 3.84 -10.86 -5.18
N LEU A 56 2.88 -9.96 -4.97
CA LEU A 56 2.34 -9.62 -3.64
C LEU A 56 1.08 -10.41 -3.26
N ASP A 57 0.71 -11.43 -4.03
CA ASP A 57 -0.51 -12.22 -3.83
C ASP A 57 -0.55 -12.97 -2.49
N ASP A 58 0.61 -13.21 -1.87
CA ASP A 58 0.72 -13.81 -0.53
C ASP A 58 0.58 -12.78 0.61
N LYS A 59 0.53 -11.48 0.29
CA LYS A 59 0.38 -10.41 1.27
C LYS A 59 -1.08 -10.07 1.49
N THR A 60 -1.39 -9.63 2.71
CA THR A 60 -2.70 -9.05 2.99
C THR A 60 -2.87 -7.78 2.17
N TYR A 61 -3.97 -7.68 1.44
CA TYR A 61 -4.36 -6.48 0.73
C TYR A 61 -5.85 -6.24 0.95
N ILE A 62 -6.17 -5.12 1.61
CA ILE A 62 -7.51 -4.83 2.13
C ILE A 62 -8.62 -5.01 1.06
N PRO A 63 -8.47 -4.51 -0.17
CA PRO A 63 -9.49 -4.71 -1.20
C PRO A 63 -9.81 -6.19 -1.47
N VAL A 64 -8.85 -7.11 -1.43
CA VAL A 64 -9.11 -8.56 -1.58
C VAL A 64 -10.02 -9.06 -0.46
N ASN A 65 -9.74 -8.64 0.77
CA ASN A 65 -10.52 -9.05 1.94
C ASN A 65 -11.98 -8.59 1.80
N TYR A 66 -12.20 -7.35 1.36
CA TYR A 66 -13.54 -6.83 1.10
C TYR A 66 -14.23 -7.56 -0.07
N ARG A 67 -13.51 -7.86 -1.16
CA ARG A 67 -14.07 -8.63 -2.28
C ARG A 67 -14.51 -10.02 -1.84
N ASN A 68 -13.68 -10.72 -1.07
CA ASN A 68 -14.00 -12.04 -0.51
C ASN A 68 -15.19 -11.99 0.46
N ALA A 69 -15.40 -10.85 1.12
CA ALA A 69 -16.58 -10.59 1.95
C ALA A 69 -17.84 -10.20 1.14
N GLY A 70 -17.78 -10.20 -0.20
CA GLY A 70 -18.92 -9.94 -1.09
C GLY A 70 -19.06 -8.48 -1.52
N TYR A 71 -18.13 -7.59 -1.19
CA TYR A 71 -18.13 -6.21 -1.66
C TYR A 71 -17.64 -6.12 -3.10
N LYS A 72 -18.10 -5.08 -3.82
CA LYS A 72 -17.51 -4.69 -5.10
C LYS A 72 -16.33 -3.77 -4.87
N THR A 73 -15.23 -4.08 -5.53
CA THR A 73 -13.96 -3.36 -5.40
C THR A 73 -13.66 -2.52 -6.63
N PHE A 74 -13.14 -1.32 -6.41
CA PHE A 74 -12.85 -0.35 -7.46
C PHE A 74 -11.53 0.35 -7.16
N ASP A 75 -10.63 0.31 -8.13
CA ASP A 75 -9.37 1.06 -8.10
C ASP A 75 -9.48 2.33 -8.94
N ALA A 76 -9.09 3.47 -8.37
CA ALA A 76 -9.22 4.77 -9.04
C ALA A 76 -8.08 5.71 -8.66
N GLU A 77 -6.87 5.32 -9.07
CA GLU A 77 -5.64 6.08 -8.87
C GLU A 77 -5.57 7.34 -9.76
N ASP A 78 -4.85 8.35 -9.29
CA ASP A 78 -4.65 9.62 -10.00
C ASP A 78 -3.40 9.62 -10.91
N TYR A 79 -2.51 8.62 -10.75
CA TYR A 79 -1.31 8.43 -11.55
C TYR A 79 -1.52 7.41 -12.70
N GLY A 80 -0.62 7.43 -13.70
CA GLY A 80 -0.67 6.51 -14.85
C GLY A 80 -0.32 5.05 -14.52
N ALA A 81 0.21 4.80 -13.32
CA ALA A 81 0.45 3.47 -12.76
C ALA A 81 -0.20 3.40 -11.38
N SER A 82 -0.59 2.21 -10.93
CA SER A 82 -1.19 2.05 -9.60
C SER A 82 -0.15 1.83 -8.50
N LEU A 83 -0.59 1.87 -7.23
CA LEU A 83 0.25 1.62 -6.06
C LEU A 83 1.12 0.36 -6.18
N LEU A 84 0.49 -0.75 -6.59
CA LEU A 84 1.12 -2.08 -6.69
C LEU A 84 1.87 -2.27 -8.01
N TYR A 85 1.36 -1.68 -9.09
CA TYR A 85 1.91 -1.82 -10.44
C TYR A 85 2.73 -0.60 -10.87
N TYR A 86 3.44 -0.01 -9.91
CA TYR A 86 4.40 1.06 -10.17
C TYR A 86 5.47 0.61 -11.17
N PRO A 87 6.08 1.51 -11.97
CA PRO A 87 7.08 1.13 -12.96
C PRO A 87 8.15 0.17 -12.42
N ASN A 88 8.38 -0.92 -13.16
CA ASN A 88 9.30 -2.01 -12.84
C ASN A 88 8.92 -2.92 -11.66
N CYS A 89 7.71 -2.81 -11.10
CA CYS A 89 7.23 -3.72 -10.07
C CYS A 89 6.24 -4.74 -10.65
N LEU A 90 6.33 -5.99 -10.18
CA LEU A 90 5.43 -7.07 -10.61
C LEU A 90 3.99 -6.86 -10.15
N GLY A 91 3.78 -6.25 -8.98
CA GLY A 91 2.47 -6.06 -8.38
C GLY A 91 1.83 -7.40 -7.99
N LEU A 92 0.59 -7.61 -8.42
CA LEU A 92 -0.14 -8.86 -8.20
C LEU A 92 -0.17 -9.70 -9.47
N LYS A 93 -0.05 -11.01 -9.31
CA LYS A 93 -0.10 -11.98 -10.40
C LYS A 93 -1.52 -12.11 -10.96
N TYR A 94 -2.52 -12.05 -10.09
CA TYR A 94 -3.91 -12.20 -10.48
C TYR A 94 -4.66 -10.87 -10.35
N ASN A 95 -5.54 -10.59 -11.32
CA ASN A 95 -6.45 -9.48 -11.19
C ASN A 95 -7.49 -9.80 -10.10
N ILE A 96 -7.41 -9.02 -9.03
CA ILE A 96 -8.18 -9.23 -7.81
C ILE A 96 -9.26 -8.17 -7.58
N LEU A 97 -9.37 -7.12 -8.40
CA LEU A 97 -10.40 -6.09 -8.24
C LEU A 97 -11.48 -6.20 -9.33
N ASP A 98 -12.69 -5.74 -9.03
CA ASP A 98 -13.82 -5.87 -9.94
C ASP A 98 -13.86 -4.77 -11.00
N HIS A 99 -13.37 -3.57 -10.66
CA HIS A 99 -13.41 -2.39 -11.53
C HIS A 99 -12.14 -1.55 -11.41
N TYR A 100 -11.78 -0.85 -12.49
CA TYR A 100 -10.62 0.04 -12.57
C TYR A 100 -10.99 1.33 -13.30
N TYR A 101 -10.54 2.48 -12.80
CA TYR A 101 -10.60 3.76 -13.48
C TYR A 101 -9.25 4.08 -14.09
N ARG A 102 -9.17 3.85 -15.42
CA ARG A 102 -7.96 3.95 -16.27
C ARG A 102 -6.96 2.81 -16.04
N PHE A 103 -6.36 2.38 -17.15
CA PHE A 103 -5.47 1.22 -17.34
C PHE A 103 -6.05 -0.16 -16.97
N THR A 104 -6.03 -1.03 -17.99
CA THR A 104 -6.18 -2.49 -17.90
C THR A 104 -4.84 -3.09 -18.35
N PHE A 105 -4.35 -4.09 -17.62
CA PHE A 105 -3.14 -4.88 -17.96
C PHE A 105 -3.23 -5.53 -19.34
#